data_AF-R7D6U6-F1
#
_entry.id   AF-R7D6U6-F1
#
_cell.length_a   1.000
_cell.length_b   1.000
_cell.length_c   1.000
_cell.angle_alpha   90.00
_cell.angle_beta   90.00
_cell.angle_gamma   90.00
#
_symmetry.space_group_name_H-M   'P 1'
#
loop_
_entity.id
_entity.type
_entity.pdbx_description
1 polymer ?
#
loop_
_entity_poly.entity_id
_entity_poly.type
_entity_poly.pdbx_seq_one_letter_code
_entity_poly.pdbx_strand_id
1 'polypeptide(L)' 'MGDGANDIPMIQAAGTGIAFCAKPKTREAAPFAINERNLMLAMDIILRD' A
#
# COMPACT_ATOMS: atom_id res chain seq x y z
N MET A 1 5.05 0.31 -2.08
CA MET A 1 4.35 -0.20 -0.88
C MET A 1 4.96 0.47 0.35
N GLY A 2 4.17 0.81 1.37
CA GLY A 2 4.69 1.41 2.62
C GLY A 2 3.66 1.40 3.76
N ASP A 3 4.09 1.79 4.95
CA ASP A 3 3.29 1.77 6.18
C ASP A 3 3.22 3.14 6.89
N GLY A 4 4.18 4.02 6.58
CA GLY A 4 4.38 5.32 7.21
C GLY A 4 4.06 6.51 6.30
N ALA A 5 3.94 7.69 6.91
CA ALA A 5 3.62 8.91 6.16
C ALA A 5 4.78 9.36 5.25
N ASN A 6 6.01 8.97 5.59
CA ASN A 6 7.21 9.14 4.78
C ASN A 6 7.14 8.37 3.45
N ASP A 7 6.33 7.31 3.37
CA ASP A 7 6.20 6.50 2.15
C ASP A 7 5.17 7.08 1.17
N ILE A 8 4.37 8.07 1.58
CA ILE A 8 3.28 8.63 0.77
C ILE A 8 3.79 9.11 -0.60
N PRO A 9 4.89 9.88 -0.72
CA PRO A 9 5.40 10.30 -2.02
C PRO A 9 5.78 9.12 -2.91
N MET A 10 6.37 8.07 -2.34
CA MET A 10 6.73 6.85 -3.06
C MET A 10 5.49 6.06 -3.49
N ILE A 11 4.48 5.93 -2.62
CA ILE A 11 3.23 5.23 -2.89
C ILE A 11 2.45 5.90 -4.02
N GLN A 12 2.38 7.24 -4.01
CA GLN A 12 1.65 8.02 -5.03
C GLN A 12 2.37 8.06 -6.39
N ALA A 13 3.70 7.93 -6.40
CA ALA A 13 4.48 7.87 -7.63
C ALA A 13 4.51 6.47 -8.27
N ALA A 14 4.22 5.41 -7.52
CA ALA A 14 4.22 4.04 -8.02
C ALA A 14 3.02 3.77 -8.92
N GLY A 15 3.20 2.91 -9.94
CA GLY A 15 2.08 2.43 -10.77
C GLY A 15 1.01 1.71 -9.94
N THR A 16 1.44 0.89 -8.99
CA THR A 16 0.57 0.22 -8.01
C THR A 16 1.01 0.56 -6.59
N GLY A 17 0.34 1.52 -5.96
CA GLY A 17 0.59 1.96 -4.59
C GLY A 17 -0.15 1.10 -3.55
N ILE A 18 0.57 0.51 -2.59
CA ILE A 18 -0.05 -0.34 -1.54
C ILE A 18 0.35 0.13 -0.16
N ALA A 19 -0.64 0.41 0.69
CA ALA A 19 -0.48 0.61 2.13
C ALA A 19 -0.52 -0.73 2.87
N PHE A 20 0.58 -1.19 3.43
CA PHE A 20 0.66 -2.48 4.15
C PHE A 20 0.73 -2.25 5.65
N CYS A 21 -0.26 -2.76 6.39
CA CYS A 21 -0.43 -2.55 7.83
C CYS A 21 -0.22 -1.08 8.26
N ALA A 22 -0.63 -0.15 7.39
CA ALA A 22 -0.22 1.24 7.47
C ALA A 22 -1.07 2.08 8.43
N LYS A 23 -0.51 3.21 8.86
CA LYS A 23 -1.24 4.21 9.66
C LYS A 23 -2.37 4.85 8.85
N PRO A 24 -3.43 5.42 9.48
CA PRO A 24 -4.57 6.00 8.78
C PRO A 24 -4.19 6.95 7.63
N LYS A 25 -3.28 7.90 7.90
CA LYS A 25 -2.80 8.86 6.90
C LYS A 25 -2.19 8.21 5.65
N THR A 26 -1.47 7.10 5.80
CA THR A 26 -0.85 6.37 4.68
C THR A 26 -1.88 5.52 3.93
N ARG A 27 -2.84 4.92 4.65
CA ARG A 27 -3.95 4.16 4.03
C ARG A 27 -4.85 5.06 3.19
N GLU A 28 -5.18 6.25 3.67
CA GLU A 28 -5.97 7.25 2.95
C GLU A 28 -5.27 7.76 1.68
N ALA A 29 -3.93 7.70 1.64
CA ALA A 29 -3.13 8.16 0.52
C ALA A 29 -2.78 7.06 -0.51
N ALA A 30 -3.14 5.81 -0.24
CA ALA A 30 -2.82 4.67 -1.10
C ALA A 30 -4.07 4.14 -1.83
N PRO A 31 -3.97 3.72 -3.11
CA PRO A 31 -5.09 3.14 -3.83
C PRO A 31 -5.51 1.77 -3.29
N PHE A 32 -4.56 1.01 -2.71
CA PHE A 32 -4.82 -0.28 -2.08
C PHE A 32 -4.31 -0.32 -0.65
N ALA A 33 -5.00 -1.06 0.23
CA ALA A 33 -4.57 -1.28 1.60
C ALA A 33 -4.72 -2.75 2.01
N ILE A 34 -3.66 -3.31 2.59
CA ILE A 34 -3.66 -4.64 3.20
C ILE A 34 -3.50 -4.45 4.71
N ASN A 35 -4.51 -4.85 5.49
CA ASN A 35 -4.50 -4.69 6.95
C ASN A 35 -4.12 -6.01 7.68
N GLU A 36 -4.09 -7.12 6.98
CA GLU A 36 -3.59 -8.40 7.49
C GLU A 36 -2.06 -8.44 7.40
N ARG A 37 -1.40 -9.01 8.41
CA ARG A 37 0.07 -9.19 8.41
C ARG A 37 0.50 -10.34 7.50
N ASN A 38 0.07 -10.28 6.25
CA ASN A 38 0.35 -11.27 5.22
C ASN A 38 0.72 -10.55 3.92
N LEU A 39 2.02 -10.51 3.63
CA LEU A 39 2.54 -9.80 2.47
C LEU A 39 2.16 -10.48 1.14
N MET A 40 1.85 -11.78 1.16
CA MET A 40 1.46 -12.52 -0.04
C MET A 40 0.16 -11.99 -0.68
N LEU A 41 -0.70 -11.34 0.11
CA LEU A 41 -1.92 -10.69 -0.38
C LEU A 41 -1.63 -9.55 -1.38
N ALA A 42 -0.40 -9.03 -1.42
CA ALA A 42 0.01 -8.07 -2.44
C ALA A 42 0.03 -8.67 -3.85
N MET A 43 0.23 -9.99 -3.99
CA MET A 43 0.19 -10.66 -5.30
C MET A 43 -1.20 -10.58 -5.93
N ASP A 44 -2.27 -10.65 -5.14
CA ASP A 44 -3.64 -10.49 -5.65
C ASP A 44 -3.90 -9.10 -6.23
N ILE A 45 -3.19 -8.08 -5.76
CA ILE A 45 -3.28 -6.71 -6.27
C ILE A 45 -2.39 -6.59 -7.51
N ILE A 46 -1.11 -6.97 -7.40
CA ILE A 46 -0.10 -6.77 -8.45
C ILE A 46 -0.38 -7.59 -9.71
N LEU A 47 -0.94 -8.79 -9.60
CA LEU A 47 -1.21 -9.67 -10.75
C LEU A 47 -2.55 -9.38 -11.44
N ARG A 48 -3.35 -8.44 -10.91
CA ARG A 48 -4.68 -8.11 -11.43
C ARG A 48 -4.81 -6.66 -11.93
N ASP A 49 -3.91 -5.78 -11.51
CA ASP A 49 -3.65 -4.46 -12.12
C ASP A 49 -2.81 -4.59 -13.41
#